data_AF-A0A4Q6J6Y3-F1
#
_entry.id   AF-A0A4Q6J6Y3-F1
#
_cell.length_a   1.000
_cell.length_b   1.000
_cell.length_c   1.000
_cell.angle_alpha   90.00
_cell.angle_beta   90.00
_cell.angle_gamma   90.00
#
_symmetry.space_group_name_H-M   'P 1'
#
loop_
_entity.id
_entity.type
_entity.pdbx_description
1 polymer ?
#
loop_
_entity_poly.entity_id
_entity_poly.type
_entity_poly.pdbx_seq_one_letter_code
_entity_poly.pdbx_strand_id
1 'polypeptide(L)'
;MGARRKLIKEIPVFGNPDVNVIEVELYFAKGGINYFNYEVEARGYYVSICPYKVSHEGNFKSKSYSAFTGVKTLLLEASRFGQKKLETLKVPEDTLSTLLNQVLERNGLSLVDDKQAA
;
A
#
# COMPACT_ATOMS: atom_id res chain seq x y z
N MET A 1 15.36 15.90 6.08
CA MET A 1 15.30 14.81 5.08
C MET A 1 13.85 14.65 4.65
N GLY A 2 13.55 14.63 3.35
CA GLY A 2 12.19 14.37 2.86
C GLY A 2 11.72 12.96 3.21
N ALA A 3 10.41 12.79 3.38
CA ALA A 3 9.81 11.47 3.55
C ALA A 3 10.09 10.62 2.30
N ARG A 4 10.60 9.40 2.49
CA ARG A 4 10.86 8.45 1.40
C ARG A 4 9.60 7.69 0.95
N ARG A 5 8.44 8.19 1.34
CA ARG A 5 7.12 7.62 1.08
C ARG A 5 6.14 8.73 0.73
N LYS A 6 5.17 8.39 -0.10
CA LYS A 6 4.09 9.25 -0.58
C LYS A 6 2.81 8.42 -0.50
N LEU A 7 1.86 8.87 0.31
CA LEU A 7 0.51 8.30 0.31
C LEU A 7 -0.17 8.69 -1.00
N ILE A 8 -0.70 7.72 -1.73
CA ILE A 8 -1.43 7.94 -2.98
C ILE A 8 -2.93 8.03 -2.67
N LYS A 9 -3.47 7.04 -1.97
CA LYS A 9 -4.90 6.93 -1.68
C LYS A 9 -5.13 6.12 -0.40
N GLU A 10 -6.18 6.47 0.33
CA GLU A 10 -6.78 5.61 1.35
C GLU A 10 -8.20 5.27 0.88
N ILE A 11 -8.55 3.99 0.92
CA ILE A 11 -9.85 3.50 0.48
C ILE A 11 -10.55 2.86 1.69
N PRO A 12 -11.70 3.38 2.14
CA PRO A 12 -12.43 2.76 3.23
C PRO A 12 -13.05 1.44 2.77
N VAL A 13 -13.05 0.45 3.66
CA VAL A 13 -13.64 -0.87 3.44
C VAL A 13 -14.58 -1.18 4.61
N PHE A 14 -15.76 -1.74 4.31
CA PHE A 14 -16.72 -2.16 5.32
C PHE A 14 -16.96 -3.67 5.25
N GLY A 15 -17.43 -4.25 6.36
CA GLY A 15 -17.81 -5.66 6.43
C GLY A 15 -16.75 -6.61 6.98
N ASN A 16 -15.57 -6.09 7.39
CA ASN A 16 -14.55 -6.88 8.07
C ASN A 16 -14.21 -6.28 9.45
N PRO A 17 -14.24 -7.06 10.55
CA PRO A 17 -13.89 -6.56 11.88
C PRO A 17 -12.40 -6.19 12.02
N ASP A 18 -11.52 -6.76 11.20
CA ASP A 18 -10.07 -6.66 11.33
C ASP A 18 -9.42 -5.74 10.29
N VAL A 19 -10.20 -5.22 9.34
CA VAL A 19 -9.74 -4.29 8.29
C VAL A 19 -10.83 -3.27 8.00
N ASN A 20 -10.48 -1.99 7.99
CA ASN A 20 -11.41 -0.92 7.63
C ASN A 20 -10.85 0.10 6.62
N VAL A 21 -9.56 0.02 6.28
CA VAL A 21 -8.93 0.88 5.29
C VAL A 21 -7.92 0.09 4.46
N ILE A 22 -7.86 0.37 3.16
CA ILE A 22 -6.77 -0.03 2.27
C ILE A 22 -5.90 1.20 1.99
N GLU A 23 -4.61 1.11 2.34
CA GLU A 23 -3.60 2.10 2.01
C GLU A 23 -2.98 1.82 0.65
N VAL A 24 -2.85 2.82 -0.20
CA VAL A 24 -2.01 2.78 -1.39
C VAL A 24 -0.88 3.77 -1.18
N GLU A 25 0.35 3.27 -1.08
CA GLU A 25 1.55 4.08 -0.87
C GLU A 25 2.61 3.82 -1.93
N LEU A 26 3.37 4.87 -2.24
CA LEU A 26 4.57 4.80 -3.05
C LEU A 26 5.78 5.11 -2.17
N TYR A 27 6.80 4.26 -2.17
CA TYR A 27 7.98 4.48 -1.35
C TYR A 27 9.27 3.99 -2.02
N PHE A 28 10.41 4.49 -1.56
CA PHE A 28 11.71 4.03 -1.99
C PHE A 28 12.29 2.99 -1.02
N ALA A 29 12.64 1.82 -1.54
CA ALA A 29 13.34 0.76 -0.82
C ALA A 29 14.82 0.73 -1.21
N LYS A 30 15.69 0.50 -0.22
CA LYS A 30 17.14 0.32 -0.45
C LYS A 30 17.49 -1.01 -1.15
N GLY A 31 16.52 -1.91 -1.31
CA GLY A 31 16.76 -3.29 -1.69
C GLY A 31 17.47 -4.06 -0.57
N GLY A 32 17.71 -5.35 -0.79
CA GLY A 32 18.33 -6.25 0.16
C GLY A 32 17.62 -7.60 0.20
N ILE A 33 17.90 -8.41 1.22
CA ILE A 33 17.24 -9.70 1.41
C ILE A 33 15.99 -9.47 2.25
N ASN A 34 14.85 -9.95 1.77
CA ASN A 34 13.63 -10.06 2.56
C ASN A 34 13.73 -11.31 3.44
N TYR A 35 13.83 -11.12 4.75
CA TYR A 35 14.03 -12.23 5.69
C TYR A 35 12.82 -13.15 5.86
N PHE A 36 11.63 -12.77 5.39
CA PHE A 36 10.45 -13.62 5.48
C PHE A 36 10.43 -14.72 4.41
N ASN A 37 10.94 -14.43 3.21
CA ASN A 37 10.95 -15.36 2.09
C ASN A 37 12.37 -15.66 1.56
N TYR A 38 13.40 -15.03 2.12
CA TYR A 38 14.80 -15.09 1.70
C TYR A 38 15.06 -14.63 0.26
N GLU A 39 14.12 -13.91 -0.35
CA GLU A 39 14.28 -13.40 -1.70
C GLU A 39 15.06 -12.08 -1.72
N VAL A 40 15.76 -11.84 -2.83
CA VAL A 40 16.47 -10.58 -3.08
C VAL A 40 15.49 -9.56 -3.64
N GLU A 41 15.29 -8.47 -2.90
CA GLU A 41 14.51 -7.33 -3.35
C GLU A 41 15.40 -6.29 -4.03
N ALA A 42 15.02 -5.93 -5.25
CA ALA A 42 15.72 -4.91 -6.03
C ALA A 42 15.60 -3.53 -5.36
N ARG A 43 16.62 -2.69 -5.55
CA ARG A 43 16.64 -1.33 -5.02
C ARG A 43 15.84 -0.40 -5.94
N GLY A 44 14.86 0.33 -5.39
CA GLY A 44 14.03 1.19 -6.23
C GLY A 44 12.78 1.74 -5.56
N TYR A 45 11.85 2.19 -6.40
CA TYR A 45 10.54 2.68 -6.02
C TYR A 45 9.51 1.57 -6.12
N TYR A 46 8.74 1.39 -5.05
CA TYR A 46 7.72 0.39 -4.93
C TYR A 46 6.36 1.06 -4.70
N VAL A 47 5.32 0.47 -5.28
CA VAL A 47 3.95 0.69 -4.81
C VAL A 47 3.56 -0.44 -3.89
N SER A 48 2.94 -0.11 -2.77
CA SER A 48 2.38 -1.06 -1.80
C SER A 48 0.91 -0.75 -1.62
N ILE A 49 0.11 -1.82 -1.62
CA ILE A 49 -1.29 -1.79 -1.26
C ILE A 49 -1.45 -2.66 -0.02
N CYS A 50 -1.83 -2.05 1.09
CA CYS A 50 -1.87 -2.73 2.38
C CYS A 50 -3.18 -2.45 3.11
N PRO A 51 -3.98 -3.48 3.44
CA PRO A 51 -5.14 -3.32 4.30
C PRO A 51 -4.71 -3.18 5.76
N TYR A 52 -5.39 -2.31 6.50
CA TYR A 52 -5.14 -2.09 7.91
C TYR A 52 -6.41 -1.69 8.67
N LYS A 53 -6.36 -1.81 9.99
CA LYS A 53 -7.40 -1.36 10.91
C LYS A 53 -7.01 -0.05 11.57
N VAL A 54 -7.84 0.96 11.41
CA VAL A 54 -7.85 2.15 12.24
C VAL A 54 -8.65 1.87 13.50
N SER A 55 -8.05 2.04 14.66
CA SER A 55 -8.75 2.11 15.95
C SER A 55 -8.51 3.46 16.63
N HIS A 56 -9.54 3.92 17.34
CA HIS A 56 -9.52 5.14 18.12
C HIS A 56 -9.64 4.77 19.59
N GLU A 57 -8.60 5.08 20.36
CA GLU A 57 -8.58 4.86 21.81
C GLU A 57 -8.33 6.21 22.48
N GLY A 58 -9.42 6.86 22.90
CA GLY A 58 -9.39 8.26 23.35
C GLY A 58 -8.87 9.20 22.27
N ASN A 59 -7.77 9.90 22.56
CA ASN A 59 -7.11 10.83 21.63
C ASN A 59 -6.04 10.15 20.74
N PHE A 60 -5.83 8.84 20.87
CA PHE A 60 -4.87 8.10 20.07
C PHE A 60 -5.54 7.43 18.87
N LYS A 61 -4.94 7.60 17.68
CA LYS A 61 -5.29 6.89 16.46
C LYS A 61 -4.18 5.90 16.15
N SER A 62 -4.50 4.60 16.15
CA SER A 62 -3.54 3.53 15.81
C SER A 62 -3.90 2.89 14.47
N LYS A 63 -2.88 2.64 13.65
CA LYS A 63 -2.97 1.82 12.43
C LYS A 63 -2.41 0.43 12.75
N SER A 64 -3.26 -0.59 12.69
CA SER A 64 -2.87 -1.98 12.93
C SER A 64 -2.80 -2.74 11.61
N TYR A 65 -1.64 -3.32 11.32
CA TYR A 65 -1.39 -4.06 10.09
C TYR A 65 -1.24 -5.55 10.42
N SER A 66 -2.00 -6.39 9.72
CA SER A 66 -1.82 -7.83 9.78
C SER A 66 -0.67 -8.26 8.86
N ALA A 67 0.13 -9.24 9.28
CA ALA A 67 1.22 -9.73 8.44
C ALA A 67 0.68 -10.41 7.18
N PHE A 68 1.41 -10.30 6.06
CA PHE A 68 1.14 -10.97 4.78
C PHE A 68 -0.18 -10.60 4.07
N THR A 69 -0.92 -9.59 4.55
CA THR A 69 -2.19 -9.16 3.94
C THR A 69 -2.01 -8.18 2.79
N GLY A 70 -0.92 -7.40 2.80
CA GLY A 70 -0.58 -6.46 1.74
C GLY A 70 0.17 -7.10 0.58
N VAL A 71 0.22 -6.37 -0.54
CA VAL A 71 1.04 -6.69 -1.72
C VAL A 71 1.88 -5.47 -2.08
N LYS A 72 3.06 -5.71 -2.65
CA LYS A 72 3.90 -4.65 -3.20
C LYS A 72 4.49 -5.10 -4.52
N THR A 73 4.79 -4.14 -5.38
CA THR A 73 5.57 -4.39 -6.61
C THR A 73 6.57 -3.28 -6.86
N LEU A 74 7.65 -3.64 -7.54
CA LEU A 74 8.68 -2.71 -7.98
C LEU A 74 8.18 -1.98 -9.23
N LEU A 75 8.14 -0.65 -9.16
CA LEU A 75 7.78 0.19 -10.31
C LEU A 75 9.01 0.64 -11.09
N LEU A 76 10.09 0.99 -10.38
CA LEU A 76 11.28 1.54 -11.01
C LEU A 76 12.51 1.26 -10.17
N GLU A 77 13.49 0.57 -10.76
CA GLU A 77 14.81 0.43 -10.16
C GLU A 77 15.55 1.77 -10.07
N ALA A 78 16.24 2.00 -8.97
CA ALA A 78 17.00 3.22 -8.78
C ALA A 78 18.15 3.03 -7.80
N SER A 79 19.36 3.45 -8.20
CA SER A 79 20.56 3.37 -7.36
C SER A 79 20.51 4.29 -6.13
N ARG A 80 19.74 5.38 -6.18
CA ARG A 80 19.60 6.35 -5.08
C ARG A 80 18.21 6.95 -5.00
N PHE A 81 17.86 7.39 -3.79
CA PHE A 81 16.62 8.13 -3.54
C PHE A 81 16.67 9.52 -4.20
N GLY A 82 15.64 9.85 -4.97
CA GLY A 82 15.37 11.21 -5.45
C GLY A 82 13.97 11.66 -5.04
N GLN A 83 13.88 12.78 -4.32
CA GLN A 83 12.61 13.36 -3.86
C GLN A 83 11.69 13.73 -5.04
N LYS A 84 12.20 14.49 -6.02
CA LYS A 84 11.45 14.87 -7.23
C LYS A 84 10.93 13.66 -8.00
N LYS A 85 11.72 12.58 -8.05
CA LYS A 85 11.30 11.33 -8.70
C LYS A 85 10.12 10.68 -7.95
N LEU A 86 10.16 10.64 -6.61
CA LEU A 86 9.04 10.12 -5.81
C LEU A 86 7.75 10.91 -6.07
N GLU A 87 7.85 12.23 -6.20
CA GLU A 87 6.70 13.10 -6.39
C GLU A 87 6.09 12.99 -7.79
N THR A 88 6.95 12.88 -8.81
CA THR A 88 6.57 12.84 -10.24
C THR A 88 6.20 11.44 -10.73
N LEU A 89 6.67 10.39 -10.06
CA LEU A 89 6.37 9.01 -10.45
C LEU A 89 4.86 8.76 -10.33
N LYS A 90 4.27 8.37 -11.46
CA LYS A 90 2.88 7.93 -11.54
C LYS A 90 2.85 6.41 -11.51
N VAL A 91 1.90 5.86 -10.79
CA VAL A 91 1.64 4.42 -10.82
C VAL A 91 0.65 4.14 -11.95
N PRO A 92 0.93 3.19 -12.86
CA PRO A 92 -0.01 2.81 -13.89
C PRO A 92 -1.33 2.32 -13.27
N GLU A 93 -2.47 2.74 -13.83
CA GLU A 93 -3.80 2.35 -13.34
C GLU A 93 -4.03 0.84 -13.46
N ASP A 94 -3.51 0.20 -14.52
CA ASP A 94 -3.56 -1.25 -14.71
C ASP A 94 -2.83 -2.00 -13.58
N THR A 95 -1.68 -1.47 -13.14
CA THR A 95 -0.93 -2.06 -12.03
C THR A 95 -1.67 -1.88 -10.71
N LEU A 96 -2.25 -0.69 -10.48
CA LEU A 96 -3.02 -0.42 -9.27
C LEU A 96 -4.26 -1.31 -9.16
N SER A 97 -5.04 -1.42 -10.22
CA SER A 97 -6.25 -2.26 -10.27
C SER A 97 -5.91 -3.74 -10.05
N THR A 98 -4.85 -4.23 -10.71
CA THR A 98 -4.37 -5.61 -10.52
C THR A 98 -3.98 -5.90 -9.06
N LEU A 99 -3.16 -5.04 -8.46
CA LEU A 99 -2.73 -5.20 -7.07
C LEU A 99 -3.89 -5.05 -6.09
N LEU A 100 -4.82 -4.13 -6.37
CA LEU A 100 -5.99 -3.91 -5.54
C LEU A 100 -6.89 -5.15 -5.56
N ASN A 101 -7.19 -5.69 -6.73
CA ASN A 101 -7.97 -6.92 -6.87
C ASN A 101 -7.31 -8.08 -6.13
N GLN A 102 -5.98 -8.22 -6.24
CA GLN A 102 -5.24 -9.24 -5.50
C GLN A 102 -5.39 -9.08 -3.97
N VAL A 103 -5.39 -7.85 -3.45
CA VAL A 103 -5.60 -7.59 -2.02
C VAL A 103 -7.04 -7.89 -1.61
N LEU A 104 -8.02 -7.52 -2.43
CA LEU A 104 -9.43 -7.83 -2.17
C LEU A 104 -9.66 -9.34 -2.09
N GLU A 105 -9.19 -10.09 -3.09
CA GLU A 105 -9.33 -11.54 -3.15
C GLU A 105 -8.60 -12.22 -1.98
N ARG A 106 -7.35 -11.82 -1.71
CA ARG A 106 -6.54 -12.41 -0.62
C ARG A 106 -7.17 -12.22 0.75
N ASN A 107 -7.83 -11.10 0.99
CA ASN A 107 -8.37 -10.73 2.30
C ASN A 107 -9.89 -10.91 2.39
N GLY A 108 -10.54 -11.42 1.34
CA GLY A 108 -12.00 -11.57 1.27
C GLY A 108 -12.74 -10.24 1.45
N LEU A 109 -12.18 -9.14 0.93
CA LEU A 109 -12.71 -7.80 1.09
C LEU A 109 -13.54 -7.40 -0.14
N SER A 110 -14.55 -6.57 0.07
CA SER A 110 -15.31 -5.94 -1.00
C SER A 110 -15.13 -4.43 -0.91
N LEU A 111 -14.86 -3.80 -2.05
CA LEU A 111 -14.87 -2.35 -2.13
C LEU A 111 -16.28 -1.81 -1.95
N VAL A 112 -16.33 -0.60 -1.41
CA VAL A 112 -17.52 0.21 -1.42
C VAL A 112 -17.47 1.01 -2.72
N ASP A 113 -18.09 0.53 -3.80
CA ASP A 113 -18.30 1.37 -4.99
C ASP A 113 -19.76 1.36 -5.43
N ASP A 114 -20.24 2.58 -5.70
CA ASP A 114 -21.38 2.96 -6.53
C ASP A 114 -22.82 2.70 -6.07
N LYS A 115 -23.16 3.01 -4.81
CA LYS A 115 -24.56 3.34 -4.44
C LYS A 115 -24.69 4.48 -3.42
N GLN A 116 -24.12 5.66 -3.70
CA GLN A 116 -24.61 6.92 -3.12
C GLN A 116 -24.51 8.06 -4.14
N ALA A 117 -25.19 7.89 -5.28
CA ALA A 117 -25.69 8.98 -6.11
C ALA A 117 -27.07 8.53 -6.64
N ALA A 118 -28.06 8.58 -5.75
CA ALA A 118 -29.47 8.55 -6.11
C ALA A 118 -30.15 9.71 -5.40
#